data_AF-A0A3P1Y8D3-F1
#
_entry.id   AF-A0A3P1Y8D3-F1
#
_cell.length_a   1.000
_cell.length_b   1.000
_cell.length_c   1.000
_cell.angle_alpha   90.00
_cell.angle_beta   90.00
_cell.angle_gamma   90.00
#
_symmetry.space_group_name_H-M   'P 1'
#
loop_
_entity.id
_entity.type
_entity.pdbx_description
1 polymer ?
#
loop_
_entity_poly.entity_id
_entity_poly.type
_entity_poly.pdbx_seq_one_letter_code
_entity_poly.pdbx_strand_id
1 'polypeptide(L)'
;MHFMYLKRFVAIAWMGVAGLSGLTGCAPLIVGGAVVATSVALDRRTAGAQVDDQAIQLKVRTVFNEQLGDQAHINVNSYNRRVLLTGEVPDEAQRQRAAQLAKEVENVRGVYNELQIMPASSYSQRSRDTWITGKVRSQILATDGLPSKSLQVTTEQEVVYLQGLVTPREAQAATQAARTVSGVRKVVRMFELISEQELQKTLAEREARAAQSANAFHESGGPNQ
;
A
#
# COMPACT_ATOMS: atom_id res chain seq x y z
N MET A 1 5.99 20.64 63.06
CA MET A 1 6.26 19.53 62.12
C MET A 1 5.35 19.50 60.87
N HIS A 2 4.60 20.57 60.53
CA HIS A 2 3.75 20.60 59.32
C HIS A 2 4.33 21.35 58.11
N PHE A 3 5.44 22.07 58.27
CA PHE A 3 5.94 22.98 57.21
C PHE A 3 6.89 22.33 56.20
N MET A 4 7.24 21.04 56.36
CA MET A 4 8.28 20.38 55.57
C MET A 4 7.76 19.39 54.50
N TYR A 5 6.44 19.17 54.44
CA TYR A 5 5.80 18.31 53.42
C TYR A 5 5.24 19.09 52.22
N LEU A 6 4.95 20.38 52.37
CA LEU A 6 4.33 21.17 51.30
C LEU A 6 5.29 21.51 50.15
N LYS A 7 6.60 21.64 50.44
CA LYS A 7 7.62 21.92 49.42
C LYS A 7 7.98 20.73 48.53
N ARG A 8 7.67 19.50 48.93
CA ARG A 8 7.95 18.30 48.11
C ARG A 8 6.85 17.98 47.10
N PHE A 9 5.63 18.49 47.30
CA PHE A 9 4.52 18.29 46.36
C PHE A 9 4.48 19.31 45.22
N VAL A 10 5.00 20.52 45.42
CA VAL A 10 5.05 21.55 44.35
C VAL A 10 6.11 21.21 43.28
N ALA A 11 7.16 20.45 43.63
CA ALA A 11 8.20 20.04 42.68
C ALA A 11 7.80 18.88 41.75
N ILE A 12 6.71 18.15 42.05
CA ILE A 12 6.23 17.03 41.22
C ILE A 12 5.16 17.48 40.21
N ALA A 13 4.60 18.69 40.37
CA ALA A 13 3.59 19.25 39.48
C ALA A 13 4.16 19.92 38.20
N TRP A 14 5.49 20.04 38.08
CA TRP A 14 6.16 20.67 36.93
C TRP A 14 7.03 19.71 36.11
N MET A 15 6.72 18.41 36.15
CA MET A 15 7.39 17.38 35.34
C MET A 15 6.36 16.45 34.70
N GLY A 16 5.32 17.03 34.07
CA GLY A 16 4.23 16.25 33.46
C GLY A 16 3.57 16.88 32.23
N VAL A 17 4.13 17.95 31.64
CA VAL A 17 3.52 18.64 30.47
C VAL A 17 4.52 18.89 29.32
N ALA A 18 5.63 18.14 29.26
CA ALA A 18 6.59 18.22 28.15
C ALA A 18 6.61 16.97 27.25
N GLY A 19 5.48 16.27 27.13
CA GLY A 19 5.40 14.98 26.43
C GLY A 19 4.25 14.80 25.44
N LEU A 20 3.42 15.82 25.17
CA LEU A 20 2.26 15.68 24.27
C LEU A 20 2.39 16.41 22.91
N SER A 21 3.57 16.92 22.55
CA SER A 21 3.82 17.54 21.24
C SER A 21 4.41 16.57 20.22
N GLY A 22 4.11 15.27 20.34
CA GLY A 22 4.63 14.20 19.47
C GLY A 22 3.59 13.48 18.62
N LEU A 23 2.31 13.87 18.70
CA LEU A 23 1.27 13.39 17.78
C LEU A 23 1.28 14.24 16.49
N THR A 24 2.46 14.46 15.92
CA THR A 24 2.54 14.72 14.48
C THR A 24 2.17 13.41 13.81
N GLY A 25 0.94 13.35 13.30
CA GLY A 25 0.50 12.24 12.48
C GLY A 25 1.54 11.93 11.40
N CYS A 26 1.61 10.67 10.99
CA CYS A 26 2.37 10.20 9.84
C CYS A 26 1.83 10.81 8.53
N ALA A 27 1.92 12.12 8.36
CA ALA A 27 2.03 12.72 7.06
C ALA A 27 3.55 12.73 6.79
N PRO A 28 4.07 11.93 5.83
CA PRO A 28 5.43 12.16 5.40
C PRO A 28 5.47 13.61 4.89
N LEU A 29 6.21 14.46 5.61
CA LEU A 29 6.63 15.77 5.14
C LEU A 29 7.26 15.53 3.76
N ILE A 30 6.54 15.92 2.70
CA ILE A 30 7.05 15.98 1.34
C ILE A 30 8.02 17.17 1.31
N VAL A 31 9.16 17.01 1.98
CA VAL A 31 10.26 17.95 1.99
C VAL A 31 11.36 17.31 1.15
N GLY A 32 11.44 17.74 -0.11
CA GLY A 32 12.56 17.44 -0.99
C GLY A 32 12.36 16.27 -1.95
N GLY A 33 12.73 16.49 -3.22
CA GLY A 33 12.61 15.53 -4.32
C GLY A 33 13.32 14.18 -4.11
N ALA A 34 14.19 14.06 -3.10
CA ALA A 34 14.92 12.81 -2.79
C ALA A 34 13.98 11.66 -2.33
N VAL A 35 12.96 11.94 -1.50
CA VAL A 35 12.03 10.89 -1.03
C VAL A 35 11.12 10.42 -2.16
N VAL A 36 10.67 11.34 -3.02
CA VAL A 36 9.85 11.02 -4.20
C VAL A 36 10.68 10.26 -5.26
N ALA A 37 11.97 10.59 -5.43
CA ALA A 37 12.83 9.90 -6.39
C ALA A 37 13.10 8.43 -6.00
N THR A 38 13.32 8.14 -4.72
CA THR A 38 13.67 6.78 -4.25
C THR A 38 12.50 5.80 -4.26
N SER A 39 11.25 6.27 -4.09
CA SER A 39 10.06 5.41 -4.19
C SER A 39 9.77 5.00 -5.62
N VAL A 40 9.96 5.90 -6.58
CA VAL A 40 9.86 5.57 -8.01
C VAL A 40 10.94 4.56 -8.37
N ALA A 41 12.21 4.78 -8.01
CA ALA A 41 13.37 4.00 -8.46
C ALA A 41 13.30 2.48 -8.19
N LEU A 42 12.59 2.06 -7.14
CA LEU A 42 12.59 0.66 -6.68
C LEU A 42 11.29 -0.10 -6.95
N ASP A 43 10.26 0.59 -7.41
CA ASP A 43 9.03 -0.03 -7.91
C ASP A 43 9.18 -0.28 -9.41
N ARG A 44 8.72 -1.44 -9.88
CA ARG A 44 8.75 -1.81 -11.31
C ARG A 44 7.68 -1.08 -12.13
N ARG A 45 6.67 -0.50 -11.49
CA ARG A 45 5.70 0.38 -12.14
C ARG A 45 6.35 1.70 -12.54
N THR A 46 5.90 2.25 -13.66
CA THR A 46 6.28 3.61 -14.06
C THR A 46 5.75 4.63 -13.04
N ALA A 47 6.39 5.80 -12.93
CA ALA A 47 5.90 6.87 -12.08
C ALA A 47 4.46 7.27 -12.44
N GLY A 48 4.14 7.34 -13.75
CA GLY A 48 2.79 7.57 -14.24
C GLY A 48 1.80 6.52 -13.76
N ALA A 49 2.15 5.23 -13.83
CA ALA A 49 1.27 4.17 -13.34
C ALA A 49 1.03 4.23 -11.82
N GLN A 50 2.01 4.68 -11.02
CA GLN A 50 1.80 4.88 -9.58
C GLN A 50 0.85 6.05 -9.28
N VAL A 51 1.00 7.14 -10.02
CA VAL A 51 0.08 8.29 -9.92
C VAL A 51 -1.33 7.88 -10.35
N ASP A 52 -1.45 7.16 -11.47
CA ASP A 52 -2.71 6.62 -11.95
C ASP A 52 -3.35 5.69 -10.90
N ASP A 53 -2.57 4.80 -10.27
CA ASP A 53 -3.06 3.89 -9.23
C ASP A 53 -3.63 4.63 -8.02
N GLN A 54 -3.01 5.74 -7.61
CA GLN A 54 -3.53 6.58 -6.52
C GLN A 54 -4.80 7.32 -6.94
N ALA A 55 -4.80 7.90 -8.14
CA ALA A 55 -5.96 8.61 -8.69
C ALA A 55 -7.15 7.65 -8.86
N ILE A 56 -6.95 6.44 -9.37
CA ILE A 56 -7.96 5.39 -9.49
C ILE A 56 -8.53 5.05 -8.11
N GLN A 57 -7.68 4.80 -7.11
CA GLN A 57 -8.15 4.45 -5.77
C GLN A 57 -9.03 5.55 -5.16
N LEU A 58 -8.63 6.82 -5.32
CA LEU A 58 -9.42 7.97 -4.84
C LEU A 58 -10.74 8.07 -5.60
N LYS A 59 -10.72 8.05 -6.93
CA LYS A 59 -11.94 8.14 -7.77
C LYS A 59 -12.93 7.01 -7.48
N VAL A 60 -12.47 5.76 -7.40
CA VAL A 60 -13.33 4.61 -7.10
C VAL A 60 -13.96 4.76 -5.71
N ARG A 61 -13.18 5.17 -4.69
CA ARG A 61 -13.72 5.41 -3.34
C ARG A 61 -14.78 6.50 -3.33
N THR A 62 -14.55 7.61 -4.05
CA THR A 62 -15.54 8.68 -4.20
C THR A 62 -16.85 8.16 -4.79
N VAL A 63 -16.76 7.43 -5.91
CA VAL A 63 -17.94 6.86 -6.59
C VAL A 63 -18.68 5.86 -5.69
N PHE A 64 -17.96 5.06 -4.89
CA PHE A 64 -18.58 4.14 -3.95
C PHE A 64 -19.31 4.86 -2.82
N ASN A 65 -18.71 5.90 -2.24
CA ASN A 65 -19.34 6.71 -1.20
C ASN A 65 -20.63 7.38 -1.71
N GLU A 66 -20.64 7.82 -2.97
CA GLU A 66 -21.80 8.47 -3.59
C GLU A 66 -22.92 7.48 -3.95
N GLN A 67 -22.59 6.25 -4.35
CA GLN A 67 -23.56 5.34 -5.00
C GLN A 67 -23.87 4.05 -4.23
N LEU A 68 -23.03 3.62 -3.29
CA LEU A 68 -23.21 2.38 -2.52
C LEU A 68 -23.59 2.65 -1.05
N GLY A 69 -23.30 3.85 -0.54
CA GLY A 69 -23.59 4.25 0.83
C GLY A 69 -22.80 3.48 1.89
N ASP A 70 -23.16 3.68 3.17
CA ASP A 70 -22.37 3.20 4.32
C ASP A 70 -22.55 1.71 4.67
N GLN A 71 -23.44 1.00 3.97
CA GLN A 71 -23.73 -0.41 4.30
C GLN A 71 -22.72 -1.40 3.75
N ALA A 72 -21.79 -0.94 2.90
CA ALA A 72 -20.74 -1.76 2.31
C ALA A 72 -19.37 -1.42 2.93
N HIS A 73 -18.63 -2.44 3.37
CA HIS A 73 -17.23 -2.28 3.75
C HIS A 73 -16.34 -2.69 2.57
N ILE A 74 -15.95 -1.74 1.73
CA ILE A 74 -15.17 -2.04 0.54
C ILE A 74 -13.77 -1.42 0.62
N ASN A 75 -12.77 -2.29 0.62
CA ASN A 75 -11.37 -1.94 0.46
C ASN A 75 -11.01 -1.92 -1.03
N VAL A 76 -10.53 -0.77 -1.49
CA VAL A 76 -10.08 -0.54 -2.87
C VAL A 76 -8.57 -0.40 -2.89
N ASN A 77 -7.92 -1.25 -3.67
CA ASN A 77 -6.50 -1.16 -4.00
C ASN A 77 -6.32 -1.15 -5.53
N SER A 78 -5.39 -0.36 -6.05
CA SER A 78 -4.99 -0.41 -7.47
C SER A 78 -3.50 -0.67 -7.58
N TYR A 79 -3.15 -1.59 -8.47
CA TYR A 79 -1.76 -1.87 -8.82
C TYR A 79 -1.63 -2.02 -10.34
N ASN A 80 -0.79 -1.19 -10.95
CA ASN A 80 -0.62 -1.07 -12.39
C ASN A 80 -1.95 -0.93 -13.16
N ARG A 81 -2.82 -0.08 -12.62
CA ARG A 81 -4.18 0.25 -13.08
C ARG A 81 -5.18 -0.92 -13.03
N ARG A 82 -4.85 -1.99 -12.31
CA ARG A 82 -5.77 -3.11 -12.03
C ARG A 82 -6.27 -3.00 -10.60
N VAL A 83 -7.58 -2.85 -10.47
CA VAL A 83 -8.26 -2.68 -9.20
C VAL A 83 -8.52 -4.03 -8.55
N LEU A 84 -8.26 -4.12 -7.27
CA LEU A 84 -8.72 -5.17 -6.37
C LEU A 84 -9.80 -4.58 -5.46
N LEU A 85 -10.97 -5.21 -5.46
CA LEU A 85 -12.05 -4.94 -4.52
C LEU A 85 -12.10 -6.09 -3.51
N THR A 86 -11.99 -5.76 -2.23
CA THR A 86 -12.06 -6.70 -1.09
C THR A 86 -12.96 -6.13 0.00
N GLY A 87 -13.37 -6.96 0.94
CA GLY A 87 -14.27 -6.59 2.03
C GLY A 87 -15.65 -7.24 1.86
N GLU A 88 -16.66 -6.60 2.42
CA GLU A 88 -17.99 -7.17 2.58
C GLU A 88 -19.09 -6.25 2.02
N VAL A 89 -20.09 -6.89 1.41
CA VAL A 89 -21.32 -6.26 0.89
C VAL A 89 -22.54 -7.06 1.34
N PRO A 90 -23.72 -6.43 1.47
CA PRO A 90 -24.91 -7.10 1.99
C PRO A 90 -25.51 -8.13 1.02
N ASP A 91 -25.34 -7.94 -0.29
CA ASP A 91 -25.94 -8.80 -1.33
C ASP A 91 -25.12 -8.81 -2.64
N GLU A 92 -25.52 -9.69 -3.56
CA GLU A 92 -24.88 -9.84 -4.87
C GLU A 92 -25.12 -8.62 -5.79
N ALA A 93 -26.22 -7.88 -5.61
CA ALA A 93 -26.51 -6.70 -6.41
C ALA A 93 -25.49 -5.58 -6.11
N GLN A 94 -25.21 -5.35 -4.83
CA GLN A 94 -24.15 -4.44 -4.37
C GLN A 94 -22.76 -4.92 -4.83
N ARG A 95 -22.49 -6.23 -4.75
CA ARG A 95 -21.24 -6.82 -5.24
C ARG A 95 -21.00 -6.55 -6.73
N GLN A 96 -22.03 -6.71 -7.55
CA GLN A 96 -21.97 -6.46 -9.00
C GLN A 96 -21.88 -4.97 -9.29
N ARG A 97 -22.66 -4.14 -8.59
CA ARG A 97 -22.66 -2.69 -8.77
C ARG A 97 -21.29 -2.09 -8.45
N ALA A 98 -20.66 -2.50 -7.36
CA ALA A 98 -19.30 -2.07 -7.01
C ALA A 98 -18.28 -2.41 -8.11
N ALA A 99 -18.33 -3.62 -8.66
CA ALA A 99 -17.45 -4.00 -9.77
C ALA A 99 -17.70 -3.19 -11.05
N GLN A 100 -18.96 -2.88 -11.36
CA GLN A 100 -19.30 -2.08 -12.53
C GLN A 100 -18.79 -0.64 -12.38
N LEU A 101 -19.06 -0.01 -11.23
CA LEU A 101 -18.60 1.34 -10.92
C LEU A 101 -17.07 1.46 -10.97
N ALA A 102 -16.36 0.47 -10.42
CA ALA A 102 -14.91 0.46 -10.48
C ALA A 102 -14.37 0.34 -11.92
N LYS A 103 -15.06 -0.40 -12.80
CA LYS A 103 -14.67 -0.54 -14.22
C LYS A 103 -14.87 0.74 -15.02
N GLU A 104 -15.85 1.57 -14.65
CA GLU A 104 -16.18 2.82 -15.33
C GLU A 104 -15.21 3.96 -15.00
N VAL A 105 -14.41 3.82 -13.93
CA VAL A 105 -13.39 4.81 -13.58
C VAL A 105 -12.29 4.84 -14.64
N GLU A 106 -11.95 6.05 -15.08
CA GLU A 106 -10.91 6.33 -16.05
C GLU A 106 -9.58 5.64 -15.70
N ASN A 107 -8.88 5.17 -16.73
CA ASN A 107 -7.60 4.46 -16.67
C ASN A 107 -7.64 3.07 -16.01
N VAL A 108 -8.77 2.59 -15.50
CA VAL A 108 -8.88 1.22 -14.99
C VAL A 108 -8.72 0.21 -16.14
N ARG A 109 -7.70 -0.66 -16.03
CA ARG A 109 -7.41 -1.75 -16.99
C ARG A 109 -8.13 -3.05 -16.67
N GLY A 110 -8.67 -3.18 -15.46
CA GLY A 110 -9.39 -4.38 -15.03
C GLY A 110 -9.72 -4.34 -13.55
N VAL A 111 -10.68 -5.17 -13.15
CA VAL A 111 -11.18 -5.26 -11.78
C VAL A 111 -11.22 -6.73 -11.35
N TYR A 112 -10.52 -7.04 -10.26
CA TYR A 112 -10.65 -8.28 -9.50
C TYR A 112 -11.66 -8.06 -8.38
N ASN A 113 -12.83 -8.70 -8.48
CA ASN A 113 -13.92 -8.56 -7.50
C ASN A 113 -13.92 -9.73 -6.52
N GLU A 114 -13.25 -9.54 -5.39
CA GLU A 114 -13.14 -10.50 -4.28
C GLU A 114 -14.00 -10.06 -3.08
N LEU A 115 -15.02 -9.23 -3.32
CA LEU A 115 -16.02 -8.88 -2.30
C LEU A 115 -16.80 -10.12 -1.87
N GLN A 116 -17.05 -10.21 -0.56
CA GLN A 116 -17.81 -11.30 0.06
C GLN A 116 -19.20 -10.80 0.46
N ILE A 117 -20.22 -11.64 0.26
CA ILE A 117 -21.58 -11.31 0.66
C ILE A 117 -21.77 -11.76 2.11
N MET A 118 -21.64 -10.82 3.05
CA MET A 118 -21.74 -11.08 4.49
C MET A 118 -21.74 -9.77 5.30
N PRO A 119 -22.02 -9.82 6.61
CA PRO A 119 -21.88 -8.65 7.47
C PRO A 119 -20.44 -8.13 7.52
N ALA A 120 -20.29 -6.81 7.71
CA ALA A 120 -18.99 -6.16 7.81
C ALA A 120 -18.13 -6.77 8.91
N SER A 121 -16.83 -6.91 8.63
CA SER A 121 -15.87 -7.52 9.57
C SER A 121 -15.78 -6.74 10.89
N SER A 122 -15.67 -7.48 12.00
CA SER A 122 -15.47 -6.87 13.33
C SER A 122 -14.11 -6.17 13.42
N TYR A 123 -13.97 -5.20 14.34
CA TYR A 123 -12.67 -4.54 14.59
C TYR A 123 -11.57 -5.56 14.91
N SER A 124 -11.89 -6.59 15.71
CA SER A 124 -10.92 -7.65 16.06
C SER A 124 -10.43 -8.44 14.84
N GLN A 125 -11.32 -8.68 13.86
CA GLN A 125 -10.98 -9.35 12.61
C GLN A 125 -10.04 -8.48 11.78
N ARG A 126 -10.36 -7.19 11.61
CA ARG A 126 -9.51 -6.25 10.88
C ARG A 126 -8.13 -6.05 11.53
N SER A 127 -8.06 -6.07 12.86
CA SER A 127 -6.78 -6.05 13.59
C SER A 127 -5.97 -7.32 13.32
N ARG A 128 -6.61 -8.50 13.28
CA ARG A 128 -5.94 -9.76 12.89
C ARG A 128 -5.42 -9.70 11.45
N ASP A 129 -6.21 -9.19 10.52
CA ASP A 129 -5.82 -9.08 9.11
C ASP A 129 -4.69 -8.07 8.90
N THR A 130 -4.67 -6.97 9.66
CA THR A 130 -3.55 -6.02 9.69
C THR A 130 -2.28 -6.70 10.21
N TRP A 131 -2.39 -7.49 11.28
CA TRP A 131 -1.26 -8.25 11.82
C TRP A 131 -0.75 -9.32 10.85
N ILE A 132 -1.65 -10.05 10.17
CA ILE A 132 -1.30 -11.00 9.10
C ILE A 132 -0.59 -10.26 7.97
N THR A 133 -1.12 -9.13 7.51
CA THR A 133 -0.50 -8.30 6.47
C THR A 133 0.92 -7.90 6.86
N GLY A 134 1.13 -7.46 8.10
CA GLY A 134 2.45 -7.14 8.65
C GLY A 134 3.41 -8.33 8.56
N LYS A 135 3.00 -9.50 9.08
CA LYS A 135 3.82 -10.72 9.04
C LYS A 135 4.15 -11.16 7.60
N VAL A 136 3.19 -11.11 6.69
CA VAL A 136 3.42 -11.46 5.27
C VAL A 136 4.41 -10.49 4.64
N ARG A 137 4.28 -9.18 4.87
CA ARG A 137 5.24 -8.19 4.37
C ARG A 137 6.63 -8.43 4.93
N SER A 138 6.76 -8.71 6.23
CA SER A 138 8.04 -9.07 6.85
C SER A 138 8.65 -10.32 6.24
N GLN A 139 7.84 -11.37 5.98
CA GLN A 139 8.31 -12.60 5.37
C GLN A 139 8.78 -12.37 3.92
N ILE A 140 8.05 -11.58 3.13
CA ILE A 140 8.47 -11.19 1.77
C ILE A 140 9.77 -10.39 1.81
N LEU A 141 9.91 -9.47 2.76
CA LEU A 141 11.15 -8.69 2.94
C LEU A 141 12.35 -9.55 3.33
N ALA A 142 12.13 -10.60 4.11
CA ALA A 142 13.18 -11.54 4.53
C ALA A 142 13.48 -12.63 3.48
N THR A 143 12.72 -12.70 2.38
CA THR A 143 12.91 -13.71 1.34
C THR A 143 13.79 -13.15 0.22
N ASP A 144 14.97 -13.74 0.05
CA ASP A 144 15.93 -13.32 -0.96
C ASP A 144 15.36 -13.40 -2.38
N GLY A 145 15.65 -12.38 -3.18
CA GLY A 145 15.24 -12.30 -4.58
C GLY A 145 13.78 -11.88 -4.80
N LEU A 146 13.02 -11.53 -3.76
CA LEU A 146 11.69 -10.93 -3.94
C LEU A 146 11.76 -9.41 -4.05
N PRO A 147 11.08 -8.79 -5.05
CA PRO A 147 11.01 -7.35 -5.20
C PRO A 147 9.96 -6.77 -4.24
N SER A 148 10.27 -6.72 -2.94
CA SER A 148 9.33 -6.34 -1.87
C SER A 148 8.59 -5.03 -2.11
N LYS A 149 9.24 -4.03 -2.71
CA LYS A 149 8.64 -2.73 -3.07
C LYS A 149 7.70 -2.79 -4.28
N SER A 150 7.82 -3.81 -5.12
CA SER A 150 6.95 -4.05 -6.28
C SER A 150 5.86 -5.09 -6.00
N LEU A 151 5.71 -5.50 -4.73
CA LEU A 151 4.69 -6.42 -4.28
C LEU A 151 3.73 -5.71 -3.33
N GLN A 152 2.46 -5.67 -3.69
CA GLN A 152 1.39 -5.19 -2.83
C GLN A 152 0.69 -6.37 -2.17
N VAL A 153 0.57 -6.27 -0.84
CA VAL A 153 -0.09 -7.27 0.01
C VAL A 153 -1.32 -6.62 0.64
N THR A 154 -2.48 -7.22 0.41
CA THR A 154 -3.75 -6.90 1.07
C THR A 154 -4.24 -8.17 1.76
N THR A 155 -4.74 -8.07 2.99
CA THR A 155 -5.38 -9.19 3.68
C THR A 155 -6.79 -8.79 4.06
N GLU A 156 -7.76 -9.63 3.74
CA GLU A 156 -9.15 -9.50 4.17
C GLU A 156 -9.66 -10.87 4.59
N GLN A 157 -10.26 -10.96 5.78
CA GLN A 157 -10.77 -12.22 6.31
C GLN A 157 -9.72 -13.35 6.22
N GLU A 158 -8.48 -13.10 6.64
CA GLU A 158 -7.36 -14.07 6.59
C GLU A 158 -6.98 -14.55 5.19
N VAL A 159 -7.58 -14.00 4.13
CA VAL A 159 -7.22 -14.24 2.73
C VAL A 159 -6.22 -13.18 2.32
N VAL A 160 -5.04 -13.63 1.90
CA VAL A 160 -3.97 -12.76 1.41
C VAL A 160 -4.06 -12.65 -0.10
N TYR A 161 -4.11 -11.42 -0.57
CA TYR A 161 -4.12 -11.04 -1.97
C TYR A 161 -2.76 -10.44 -2.32
N LEU A 162 -2.10 -11.01 -3.33
CA LEU A 162 -0.78 -10.57 -3.78
C LEU A 162 -0.90 -9.96 -5.18
N GLN A 163 -0.56 -8.68 -5.31
CA GLN A 163 -0.47 -7.95 -6.56
C GLN A 163 0.98 -7.53 -6.81
N GLY A 164 1.40 -7.47 -8.07
CA GLY A 164 2.78 -7.11 -8.41
C GLY A 164 3.14 -7.36 -9.87
N LEU A 165 4.15 -6.64 -10.36
CA LEU A 165 4.85 -6.94 -11.62
C LEU A 165 6.03 -7.85 -11.31
N VAL A 166 5.86 -9.15 -11.55
CA VAL A 166 6.81 -10.17 -11.09
C VAL A 166 7.11 -11.21 -12.15
N THR A 167 8.27 -11.85 -12.05
CA THR A 167 8.59 -13.01 -12.87
C THR A 167 7.83 -14.25 -12.36
N PRO A 168 7.68 -15.31 -13.17
CA PRO A 168 7.06 -16.55 -12.70
C PRO A 168 7.74 -17.15 -11.46
N ARG A 169 9.07 -17.02 -11.35
CA ARG A 169 9.85 -17.48 -10.19
C ARG A 169 9.50 -16.67 -8.94
N GLU A 170 9.48 -15.34 -9.06
CA GLU A 170 9.12 -14.45 -7.95
C GLU A 170 7.66 -14.65 -7.52
N ALA A 171 6.74 -14.86 -8.46
CA ALA A 171 5.35 -15.14 -8.16
C ALA A 171 5.20 -16.41 -7.29
N GLN A 172 5.94 -17.47 -7.62
CA GLN A 172 5.97 -18.70 -6.82
C GLN A 172 6.58 -18.46 -5.44
N ALA A 173 7.74 -17.80 -5.37
CA ALA A 173 8.41 -17.50 -4.11
C ALA A 173 7.57 -16.61 -3.18
N ALA A 174 6.93 -15.56 -3.71
CA ALA A 174 6.04 -14.69 -2.95
C ALA A 174 4.81 -15.44 -2.44
N THR A 175 4.25 -16.33 -3.27
CA THR A 175 3.12 -17.19 -2.87
C THR A 175 3.53 -18.13 -1.74
N GLN A 176 4.71 -18.74 -1.82
CA GLN A 176 5.21 -19.64 -0.79
C GLN A 176 5.48 -18.89 0.51
N ALA A 177 6.16 -17.75 0.43
CA ALA A 177 6.43 -16.86 1.57
C ALA A 177 5.14 -16.47 2.30
N ALA A 178 4.10 -16.07 1.57
CA ALA A 178 2.81 -15.73 2.17
C ALA A 178 2.12 -16.96 2.80
N ARG A 179 2.13 -18.13 2.13
CA ARG A 179 1.46 -19.34 2.61
C ARG A 179 2.04 -19.90 3.91
N THR A 180 3.32 -19.68 4.19
CA THR A 180 3.96 -20.16 5.43
C THR A 180 3.64 -19.31 6.65
N VAL A 181 3.01 -18.14 6.47
CA VAL A 181 2.67 -17.24 7.58
C VAL A 181 1.47 -17.78 8.35
N SER A 182 1.65 -17.99 9.66
CA SER A 182 0.57 -18.40 10.55
C SER A 182 -0.62 -17.43 10.49
N GLY A 183 -1.83 -17.97 10.40
CA GLY A 183 -3.08 -17.22 10.28
C GLY A 183 -3.50 -16.91 8.84
N VAL A 184 -2.67 -17.20 7.83
CA VAL A 184 -3.09 -17.11 6.43
C VAL A 184 -3.95 -18.32 6.08
N ARG A 185 -5.20 -18.08 5.68
CA ARG A 185 -6.14 -19.15 5.29
C ARG A 185 -6.08 -19.48 3.80
N LYS A 186 -5.90 -18.46 2.96
CA LYS A 186 -5.85 -18.59 1.50
C LYS A 186 -4.91 -17.53 0.94
N VAL A 187 -4.22 -17.86 -0.16
CA VAL A 187 -3.45 -16.89 -0.95
C VAL A 187 -4.05 -16.82 -2.35
N VAL A 188 -4.44 -15.62 -2.77
CA VAL A 188 -4.92 -15.32 -4.12
C VAL A 188 -3.82 -14.54 -4.85
N ARG A 189 -3.51 -14.97 -6.06
CA ARG A 189 -2.43 -14.42 -6.88
C ARG A 189 -3.03 -13.53 -7.96
N MET A 190 -2.69 -12.25 -7.95
CA MET A 190 -3.12 -11.26 -8.95
C MET A 190 -1.90 -10.54 -9.53
N PHE A 191 -0.90 -11.33 -9.86
CA PHE A 191 0.33 -10.88 -10.50
C PHE A 191 0.10 -10.56 -11.97
N GLU A 192 0.80 -9.54 -12.45
CA GLU A 192 1.07 -9.38 -13.88
C GLU A 192 2.48 -9.92 -14.13
N LEU A 193 2.55 -11.01 -14.91
CA LEU A 193 3.79 -11.72 -15.13
C LEU A 193 4.61 -11.02 -16.21
N ILE A 194 5.85 -10.69 -15.88
CA ILE A 194 6.84 -10.17 -16.83
C ILE A 194 7.91 -11.23 -17.09
N SER A 195 8.44 -11.26 -18.31
CA SER A 195 9.57 -12.14 -18.63
C SER A 195 10.85 -11.62 -17.99
N GLU A 196 11.84 -12.49 -17.79
CA GLU A 196 13.15 -12.09 -17.28
C GLU A 196 13.82 -11.05 -18.21
N GLN A 197 13.67 -11.23 -19.52
CA GLN A 197 14.19 -10.31 -20.53
C GLN A 197 13.54 -8.93 -20.45
N GLU A 198 12.22 -8.90 -20.27
CA GLU A 198 11.46 -7.65 -20.11
C GLU A 198 11.83 -6.93 -18.82
N LEU A 199 12.05 -7.68 -17.73
CA LEU A 199 12.58 -7.13 -16.49
C LEU A 199 13.95 -6.48 -16.70
N GLN A 200 14.90 -7.18 -17.33
CA GLN A 200 16.24 -6.65 -17.60
C GLN A 200 16.19 -5.41 -18.49
N LYS A 201 15.37 -5.42 -19.54
CA LYS A 201 15.13 -4.26 -20.40
C LYS A 201 14.59 -3.07 -19.61
N THR A 202 13.59 -3.30 -18.76
CA THR A 202 12.99 -2.26 -17.92
C THR A 202 14.02 -1.66 -16.98
N LEU A 203 14.90 -2.47 -16.38
CA LEU A 203 15.96 -1.98 -15.50
C LEU A 203 17.00 -1.16 -16.28
N ALA A 204 17.48 -1.66 -17.42
CA ALA A 204 18.45 -0.97 -18.27
C ALA A 204 17.94 0.40 -18.76
N GLU A 205 16.69 0.48 -19.23
CA GLU A 205 16.06 1.74 -19.65
C GLU A 205 15.94 2.76 -18.50
N ARG A 206 15.87 2.29 -17.26
CA ARG A 206 15.79 3.17 -16.09
C ARG A 206 17.16 3.68 -15.68
N GLU A 207 18.18 2.83 -15.71
CA GLU A 207 19.57 3.25 -15.49
C GLU A 207 19.98 4.32 -16.51
N ALA A 208 19.64 4.10 -17.79
CA ALA A 208 19.88 5.08 -18.85
C ALA A 208 19.17 6.43 -18.58
N ARG A 209 17.89 6.40 -18.18
CA ARG A 209 17.15 7.63 -17.84
C ARG A 209 17.71 8.33 -16.61
N ALA A 210 18.10 7.58 -15.58
CA ALA A 210 18.70 8.14 -14.37
C ALA A 210 20.03 8.85 -14.70
N ALA A 211 20.88 8.21 -15.50
CA ALA A 211 22.14 8.80 -15.97
C ALA A 211 21.91 10.08 -16.79
N GLN A 212 20.92 10.08 -17.70
CA GLN A 212 20.55 11.27 -18.47
C GLN A 212 20.06 12.42 -17.58
N SER A 213 19.23 12.14 -16.57
CA SER A 213 18.74 13.16 -15.64
C SER A 213 19.84 13.74 -14.75
N ALA A 214 20.83 12.94 -14.36
CA ALA A 214 21.99 13.39 -13.60
C ALA A 214 22.89 14.31 -14.42
N ASN A 215 23.12 13.98 -15.71
CA ASN A 215 23.90 14.83 -16.61
C ASN A 215 23.20 16.15 -16.92
N ALA A 216 21.89 16.13 -17.16
CA ALA A 216 21.10 17.35 -17.40
C ALA A 216 21.13 18.32 -16.21
N PHE A 217 21.14 17.80 -14.97
CA PHE A 217 21.29 18.61 -13.76
C PHE A 217 22.70 19.21 -13.62
N HIS A 218 23.73 18.50 -14.08
CA HIS A 218 25.11 18.99 -14.07
C HIS A 218 25.32 20.11 -15.11
N GLU A 219 24.69 20.01 -16.28
CA GLU A 219 24.77 21.00 -17.36
C GLU A 219 23.91 22.25 -17.13
N SER A 220 22.85 22.18 -16.32
CA SER A 220 21.92 23.31 -16.10
C SER A 220 22.38 24.37 -15.08
N GLY A 221 23.62 24.31 -14.58
CA GLY A 221 24.21 25.34 -13.73
C GLY A 221 23.66 25.36 -12.29
N GLY A 222 24.40 24.76 -11.35
CA GLY A 222 24.16 24.98 -9.93
C GLY A 222 24.38 26.46 -9.54
N PRO A 223 23.68 26.98 -8.52
CA PRO A 223 23.79 28.38 -8.11
C PRO A 223 25.19 28.66 -7.55
N ASN A 224 26.07 29.15 -8.41
CA ASN A 224 27.25 29.95 -8.11
C ASN A 224 27.60 30.76 -9.37
N GLN A 225 26.73 31.72 -9.68
CA GLN A 225 27.12 33.06 -10.13
C GLN A 225 26.29 34.06 -9.34
#